data_AF-A0A956JNE9-F1
#
_entry.id   AF-A0A956JNE9-F1
#
_cell.length_a   1.000
_cell.length_b   1.000
_cell.length_c   1.000
_cell.angle_alpha   90.00
_cell.angle_beta   90.00
_cell.angle_gamma   90.00
#
_symmetry.space_group_name_H-M   'P 1'
#
loop_
_entity.id
_entity.type
_entity.pdbx_description
1 polymer ?
#
loop_
_entity_poly.entity_id
_entity_poly.type
_entity_poly.pdbx_seq_one_letter_code
_entity_poly.pdbx_strand_id
1 'polypeptide(L)'
;MRSFILTLALGTFTCGALFTGCASQQLKFSTIDKRDRLRFAACRKDVARYMCPDDPDCEVKAAEAYARERADARLQWLIDYKCPKDKIRIGDDAWNRQEKKRLGQ
;
A
#
# COMPACT_ATOMS: atom_id res chain seq x y z
N MET A 1 -37.57 26.73 13.22
CA MET A 1 -37.95 25.31 13.38
C MET A 1 -38.06 24.67 12.00
N ARG A 2 -37.24 23.66 11.71
CA ARG A 2 -37.62 22.40 11.02
C ARG A 2 -36.36 21.64 10.63
N SER A 3 -36.22 20.50 11.30
CA SER A 3 -35.24 19.45 11.07
C SER A 3 -35.26 18.95 9.63
N PHE A 4 -34.08 18.63 9.09
CA PHE A 4 -33.92 17.58 8.10
C PHE A 4 -32.73 16.71 8.51
N ILE A 5 -33.08 15.60 9.17
CA ILE A 5 -32.29 14.36 9.18
C ILE A 5 -32.46 13.73 7.78
N LEU A 6 -31.47 12.94 7.34
CA LEU A 6 -31.21 12.38 5.98
C LEU A 6 -30.30 13.32 5.18
N THR A 7 -29.07 12.94 4.83
CA THR A 7 -28.75 11.71 4.09
C THR A 7 -27.38 11.16 4.51
N LEU A 8 -27.37 10.26 5.49
CA LEU A 8 -26.46 9.11 5.43
C LEU A 8 -26.88 8.30 4.20
N ALA A 9 -25.89 7.77 3.46
CA ALA A 9 -26.06 6.86 2.32
C ALA A 9 -26.49 7.50 0.99
N LEU A 10 -25.52 8.05 0.25
CA LEU A 10 -25.53 8.00 -1.21
C LEU A 10 -24.07 8.10 -1.70
N GLY A 11 -23.48 6.95 -1.99
CA GLY A 11 -22.10 6.82 -2.45
C GLY A 11 -21.60 5.37 -2.43
N THR A 12 -22.32 4.47 -1.76
CA THR A 12 -22.26 3.04 -2.02
C THR A 12 -23.35 2.68 -3.03
N PHE A 13 -23.05 1.76 -3.95
CA PHE A 13 -23.95 1.14 -4.95
C PHE A 13 -24.04 1.73 -6.36
N THR A 14 -22.90 1.85 -7.07
CA THR A 14 -22.84 1.56 -8.53
C THR A 14 -21.41 1.15 -8.94
N CYS A 15 -20.96 -0.02 -8.48
CA CYS A 15 -19.84 -0.74 -9.10
C CYS A 15 -20.18 -2.24 -9.12
N GLY A 16 -21.33 -2.54 -9.71
CA GLY A 16 -21.74 -3.91 -10.00
C GLY A 16 -20.95 -4.47 -11.18
N ALA A 17 -20.31 -5.62 -10.95
CA ALA A 17 -19.98 -6.65 -11.94
C ALA A 17 -18.66 -6.61 -12.75
N LEU A 18 -17.73 -5.66 -12.56
CA LEU A 18 -16.36 -5.76 -13.13
C LEU A 18 -15.21 -5.52 -12.12
N PHE A 19 -15.52 -5.19 -10.86
CA PHE A 19 -14.56 -4.75 -9.83
C PHE A 19 -14.25 -5.77 -8.72
N THR A 20 -14.63 -7.04 -8.88
CA THR A 20 -14.34 -8.09 -7.87
C THR A 20 -12.86 -8.41 -7.72
N GLY A 21 -12.00 -7.89 -8.60
CA GLY A 21 -10.55 -7.86 -8.41
C GLY A 21 -10.08 -6.66 -7.57
N CYS A 22 -10.41 -5.43 -7.95
CA CYS A 22 -9.74 -4.24 -7.41
C CYS A 22 -10.05 -3.97 -5.91
N ALA A 23 -11.29 -4.19 -5.47
CA ALA A 23 -11.70 -3.91 -4.08
C ALA A 23 -11.11 -4.92 -3.07
N SER A 24 -11.13 -6.21 -3.40
CA SER A 24 -10.57 -7.28 -2.57
C SER A 24 -9.04 -7.21 -2.47
N GLN A 25 -8.39 -6.62 -3.46
CA GLN A 25 -6.94 -6.55 -3.54
C GLN A 25 -6.35 -5.34 -2.82
N GLN A 26 -7.04 -4.19 -2.85
CA GLN A 26 -6.70 -3.03 -2.02
C GLN A 26 -6.83 -3.36 -0.51
N LEU A 27 -7.77 -4.24 -0.14
CA LEU A 27 -7.91 -4.80 1.22
C LEU A 27 -6.69 -5.63 1.68
N LYS A 28 -5.97 -6.31 0.78
CA LYS A 28 -4.77 -7.07 1.15
C LYS A 28 -3.56 -6.18 1.44
N PHE A 29 -3.42 -5.07 0.72
CA PHE A 29 -2.34 -4.12 1.01
C PHE A 29 -2.61 -3.26 2.27
N SER A 30 -3.87 -3.06 2.64
CA SER A 30 -4.21 -2.40 3.91
C SER A 30 -4.05 -3.31 5.14
N THR A 31 -3.94 -4.63 4.97
CA THR A 31 -3.73 -5.60 6.06
C THR A 31 -2.26 -5.96 6.31
N ILE A 32 -1.33 -5.62 5.40
CA ILE A 32 0.11 -5.82 5.66
C ILE A 32 0.62 -4.88 6.76
N ASP A 33 1.76 -5.24 7.35
CA ASP A 33 2.35 -4.45 8.43
C ASP A 33 2.64 -3.01 8.00
N LYS A 34 2.46 -2.05 8.92
CA LYS A 34 2.61 -0.63 8.61
C LYS A 34 4.06 -0.29 8.23
N ARG A 35 5.07 -0.95 8.81
CA ARG A 35 6.47 -0.82 8.43
C ARG A 35 6.70 -1.30 7.00
N ASP A 36 6.12 -2.44 6.63
CA ASP A 36 6.23 -2.99 5.27
C ASP A 36 5.60 -2.09 4.21
N ARG A 37 4.47 -1.44 4.52
CA ARG A 37 3.88 -0.42 3.63
C ARG A 37 4.80 0.77 3.43
N LEU A 38 5.46 1.24 4.48
CA LEU A 38 6.37 2.39 4.42
C LEU A 38 7.60 2.07 3.56
N ARG A 39 8.14 0.85 3.68
CA ARG A 39 9.21 0.34 2.83
C ARG A 39 8.78 0.30 1.36
N PHE A 40 7.64 -0.31 1.07
CA PHE A 40 7.12 -0.36 -0.31
C PHE A 40 6.86 1.04 -0.87
N ALA A 41 6.28 1.96 -0.08
CA ALA A 41 6.02 3.33 -0.52
C ALA A 41 7.30 4.07 -0.92
N ALA A 42 8.42 3.81 -0.24
CA ALA A 42 9.73 4.37 -0.60
C ALA A 42 10.29 3.78 -1.91
N CYS A 43 9.92 2.53 -2.22
CA CYS A 43 10.41 1.76 -3.36
C CYS A 43 9.46 1.73 -4.58
N ARG A 44 8.23 2.24 -4.45
CA ARG A 44 7.11 1.94 -5.36
C ARG A 44 7.42 2.16 -6.84
N LYS A 45 8.13 3.25 -7.16
CA LYS A 45 8.47 3.63 -8.54
C LYS A 45 9.56 2.75 -9.14
N ASP A 46 10.56 2.38 -8.35
CA ASP A 46 11.67 1.54 -8.81
C ASP A 46 11.16 0.11 -9.04
N VAL A 47 10.37 -0.40 -8.10
CA VAL A 47 9.73 -1.71 -8.21
C VAL A 47 8.79 -1.75 -9.42
N ALA A 48 7.96 -0.72 -9.60
CA ALA A 48 7.06 -0.64 -10.76
C ALA A 48 7.83 -0.61 -12.08
N ARG A 49 8.86 0.25 -12.20
CA ARG A 49 9.70 0.32 -13.40
C ARG A 49 10.37 -1.02 -13.73
N TYR A 50 10.76 -1.81 -12.72
CA TYR A 50 11.36 -3.12 -12.93
C TYR A 50 10.33 -4.19 -13.29
N MET A 51 9.17 -4.19 -12.65
CA MET A 51 8.15 -5.23 -12.78
C MET A 51 7.30 -5.07 -14.04
N CYS A 52 6.94 -3.84 -14.40
CA CYS A 52 6.17 -3.52 -15.61
C CYS A 52 6.57 -2.12 -16.12
N PRO A 53 7.66 -2.01 -16.91
CA PRO A 53 8.19 -0.72 -17.37
C PRO A 53 7.22 0.09 -18.25
N ASP A 54 6.31 -0.58 -18.94
CA ASP A 54 5.43 0.02 -19.96
C ASP A 54 3.98 0.26 -19.48
N ASP A 55 3.69 0.01 -18.20
CA ASP A 55 2.33 0.10 -17.65
C ASP A 55 2.20 1.27 -16.65
N PRO A 56 1.37 2.29 -16.94
CA PRO A 56 1.18 3.45 -16.06
C PRO A 56 0.51 3.09 -14.72
N ASP A 57 -0.21 1.95 -14.64
CA ASP A 57 -0.88 1.45 -13.45
C ASP A 57 -0.06 0.35 -12.74
N CYS A 58 1.19 0.15 -13.14
CA CYS A 58 2.08 -0.87 -12.60
C CYS A 58 2.30 -0.76 -11.08
N GLU A 59 2.25 0.45 -10.51
CA GLU A 59 2.44 0.64 -9.08
C GLU A 59 1.39 -0.09 -8.23
N VAL A 60 0.15 -0.17 -8.72
CA VAL A 60 -0.94 -0.89 -8.04
C VAL A 60 -0.68 -2.39 -8.11
N LYS A 61 -0.31 -2.91 -9.28
CA LYS A 61 0.03 -4.33 -9.48
C LYS A 61 1.24 -4.75 -8.63
N ALA A 62 2.26 -3.90 -8.55
CA ALA A 62 3.43 -4.11 -7.71
C ALA A 62 3.08 -4.14 -6.21
N ALA A 63 2.18 -3.25 -5.76
CA ALA A 63 1.69 -3.24 -4.38
C ALA A 63 0.92 -4.52 -4.04
N GLU A 64 0.11 -5.01 -4.97
CA GLU A 64 -0.64 -6.26 -4.81
C GLU A 64 0.27 -7.48 -4.79
N ALA A 65 1.26 -7.57 -5.67
CA ALA A 65 2.24 -8.64 -5.66
C ALA A 65 3.01 -8.66 -4.34
N TYR A 66 3.49 -7.50 -3.89
CA TYR A 66 4.15 -7.35 -2.60
C TYR A 66 3.26 -7.76 -1.42
N ALA A 67 1.95 -7.46 -1.45
CA ALA A 67 1.01 -7.86 -0.40
C ALA A 67 0.75 -9.37 -0.35
N ARG A 68 0.91 -10.08 -1.48
CA ARG A 68 0.77 -11.54 -1.55
C ARG A 68 2.00 -12.27 -1.01
N GLU A 69 3.15 -11.61 -0.98
CA GLU A 69 4.36 -12.16 -0.39
C GLU A 69 4.23 -12.38 1.11
N ARG A 70 4.88 -13.45 1.57
CA ARG A 70 4.98 -13.75 3.00
C ARG A 70 5.77 -12.65 3.71
N ALA A 71 5.39 -12.35 4.95
CA ALA A 71 5.98 -11.25 5.72
C ALA A 71 7.51 -11.37 5.91
N ASP A 72 8.01 -12.60 6.06
CA ASP A 72 9.44 -12.93 6.17
C ASP A 72 10.21 -12.72 4.85
N ALA A 73 9.54 -12.84 3.69
CA ALA A 73 10.14 -12.69 2.37
C ALA A 73 10.06 -11.27 1.79
N ARG A 74 9.15 -10.43 2.28
CA ARG A 74 8.89 -9.08 1.73
C ARG A 74 10.12 -8.18 1.62
N LEU A 75 10.98 -8.19 2.64
CA LEU A 75 12.20 -7.38 2.60
C LEU A 75 13.12 -7.82 1.46
N GLN A 76 13.29 -9.14 1.29
CA GLN A 76 14.11 -9.69 0.21
C GLN A 76 13.47 -9.41 -1.15
N TRP A 77 12.15 -9.54 -1.26
CA TRP A 77 11.41 -9.22 -2.47
C TRP A 77 11.67 -7.79 -2.95
N LEU A 78 11.66 -6.79 -2.06
CA LEU A 78 11.97 -5.40 -2.45
C LEU A 78 13.39 -5.28 -3.05
N ILE A 79 14.35 -6.03 -2.50
CA ILE A 79 15.74 -6.03 -2.98
C ILE A 79 15.83 -6.69 -4.35
N ASP A 80 15.13 -7.81 -4.54
CA ASP A 80 15.11 -8.55 -5.81
C ASP A 80 14.51 -7.71 -6.94
N TYR A 81 13.50 -6.89 -6.62
CA TYR A 81 12.88 -5.90 -7.51
C TYR A 81 13.61 -4.55 -7.55
N LYS A 82 14.93 -4.57 -7.27
CA LYS A 82 15.85 -3.43 -7.42
C LYS A 82 15.55 -2.22 -6.55
N CYS A 83 14.82 -2.38 -5.44
CA CYS A 83 14.74 -1.28 -4.48
C CYS A 83 16.09 -1.05 -3.80
N PRO A 84 16.64 0.17 -3.85
CA PRO A 84 17.86 0.52 -3.14
C PRO A 84 17.70 0.40 -1.61
N LYS A 85 18.72 -0.12 -0.93
CA LYS A 85 18.71 -0.32 0.53
C LYS A 85 18.53 0.99 1.31
N ASP A 86 19.04 2.10 0.78
CA ASP A 86 18.86 3.44 1.35
C ASP A 86 17.39 3.88 1.32
N LYS A 87 16.63 3.57 0.26
CA LYS A 87 15.18 3.84 0.22
C LYS A 87 14.40 2.99 1.20
N ILE A 88 14.78 1.72 1.36
CA ILE A 88 14.20 0.85 2.39
C ILE A 88 14.44 1.46 3.79
N ARG A 89 15.64 1.99 4.04
CA ARG A 89 15.97 2.68 5.30
C ARG A 89 15.11 3.92 5.54
N ILE A 90 14.73 4.67 4.50
CA ILE A 90 13.78 5.81 4.64
C ILE A 90 12.44 5.32 5.22
N GLY A 91 11.95 4.17 4.75
CA GLY A 91 10.74 3.54 5.28
C GLY A 91 10.86 3.14 6.76
N ASP A 92 12.00 2.54 7.13
CA ASP A 92 12.30 2.18 8.52
C ASP A 92 12.46 3.40 9.44
N ASP A 93 13.12 4.46 8.97
CA ASP A 93 13.28 5.71 9.70
C ASP A 93 11.92 6.42 9.89
N ALA A 94 11.04 6.36 8.88
CA ALA A 94 9.68 6.88 8.98
C ALA A 94 8.85 6.11 10.01
N TRP A 95 8.98 4.78 10.05
CA TRP A 95 8.37 3.94 11.08
C TRP A 95 8.88 4.32 12.48
N ASN A 96 10.20 4.37 12.66
CA ASN A 96 10.82 4.71 13.94
C ASN A 96 10.41 6.09 14.45
N ARG A 97 10.29 7.09 13.56
CA ARG A 97 9.77 8.42 13.93
C ARG A 97 8.32 8.38 14.40
N GLN A 98 7.47 7.59 13.75
CA GLN A 98 6.07 7.43 14.18
C GLN A 98 5.99 6.73 15.53
N GLU A 99 6.85 5.73 15.74
CA GLU A 99 6.83 4.91 16.94
C GLU A 99 7.34 5.69 18.16
N LYS A 100 8.39 6.51 17.99
CA LYS A 100 8.83 7.47 19.01
C LYS A 100 7.74 8.45 19.43
N LYS A 101 7.03 9.02 18.45
CA LYS A 101 5.87 9.91 18.73
C LYS A 101 4.76 9.19 19.50
N ARG A 102 4.48 7.93 19.19
CA ARG A 102 3.47 7.13 19.91
C ARG A 102 3.89 6.85 21.36
N LEU A 103 5.19 6.67 21.59
CA LEU A 103 5.76 6.43 22.90
C LEU A 103 6.00 7.71 23.72
N GLY A 104 5.69 8.89 23.18
CA GLY A 104 5.87 10.17 23.87
C GLY A 104 7.33 10.59 24.08
N GLN A 105 8.24 10.07 23.25
CA GLN A 105 9.67 10.39 23.25
C GLN A 105 10.04 11.46 22.23
#